data_AF-A0A7V1EBE3-F1
#
_entry.id   AF-A0A7V1EBE3-F1
#
_cell.length_a   1.000
_cell.length_b   1.000
_cell.length_c   1.000
_cell.angle_alpha   90.00
_cell.angle_beta   90.00
_cell.angle_gamma   90.00
#
_symmetry.space_group_name_H-M   'P 1'
#
loop_
_entity.id
_entity.type
_entity.pdbx_description
1 polymer ?
#
loop_
_entity_poly.entity_id
_entity_poly.type
_entity_poly.pdbx_seq_one_letter_code
_entity_poly.pdbx_strand_id
1 'polypeptide(L)'
;MPYRKDFLSLLDGNVIDEVIWTADIDYWINGKVLAGEGNSKWQTEEGYLELCIDLKIMPYYYYGRDFTSFWLARPVYDDTVEVESYKNGLSTTIIWKTPLGEISQETVFMEVSCSEARSKYAVTNRKELDIFRFLIEHRELKPSQVENYSVRLEMWDKYDGVPAIAMPRSPLSAFFYEWAGIMNGVYLLNDYPAALEGIFDLMNDQEIPVIKKICELSPPLVHFADNMSGDVMSGYYHDLMEEGHKRRLQQLNRIG
;
A
#
# COMPACT_ATOMS: atom_id res chain seq x y z
N MET A 1 -11.38 4.72 27.27
CA MET A 1 -10.22 5.65 27.34
C MET A 1 -10.18 6.39 26.01
N PRO A 2 -9.83 7.68 25.94
CA PRO A 2 -9.76 8.43 24.69
C PRO A 2 -8.44 8.18 23.95
N TYR A 3 -8.20 6.93 23.57
CA TYR A 3 -7.04 6.46 22.83
C TYR A 3 -6.73 7.33 21.60
N ARG A 4 -7.75 7.74 20.83
CA ARG A 4 -7.52 8.48 19.57
C ARG A 4 -6.87 9.84 19.80
N LYS A 5 -7.39 10.60 20.76
CA LYS A 5 -6.89 11.96 21.02
C LYS A 5 -5.43 11.90 21.46
N ASP A 6 -5.11 10.98 22.36
CA ASP A 6 -3.76 10.81 22.87
C ASP A 6 -2.83 10.25 21.79
N PHE A 7 -3.32 9.37 20.91
CA PHE A 7 -2.59 8.88 19.74
C PHE A 7 -2.20 9.99 18.78
N LEU A 8 -3.15 10.84 18.38
CA LEU A 8 -2.86 11.98 17.50
C LEU A 8 -1.91 12.97 18.18
N SER A 9 -2.16 13.27 19.47
CA SER A 9 -1.29 14.15 20.28
C SER A 9 0.15 13.63 20.36
N LEU A 10 0.35 12.31 20.49
CA LEU A 10 1.66 11.68 20.47
C LEU A 10 2.37 11.87 19.13
N LEU A 11 1.65 11.69 18.02
CA LEU A 11 2.21 11.87 16.67
C LEU A 11 2.55 13.33 16.37
N ASP A 12 1.87 14.27 17.01
CA ASP A 12 2.23 15.70 17.03
C ASP A 12 3.47 16.01 17.90
N GLY A 13 4.03 14.99 18.58
CA GLY A 13 5.23 15.11 19.41
C GLY A 13 4.96 15.52 20.87
N ASN A 14 3.70 15.51 21.31
CA ASN A 14 3.37 15.79 22.72
C ASN A 14 3.62 14.57 23.61
N VAL A 15 3.85 14.84 24.90
CA VAL A 15 3.96 13.80 25.93
C VAL A 15 2.57 13.29 26.31
N ILE A 16 2.42 11.97 26.39
CA ILE A 16 1.21 11.30 26.87
C ILE A 16 1.53 10.48 28.12
N ASP A 17 0.52 10.29 28.98
CA ASP A 17 0.68 9.61 30.27
C ASP A 17 0.64 8.07 30.15
N GLU A 18 0.02 7.55 29.08
CA GLU A 18 -0.18 6.12 28.86
C GLU A 18 0.24 5.70 27.44
N VAL A 19 0.68 4.45 27.28
CA VAL A 19 1.02 3.91 25.95
C VAL A 19 -0.27 3.60 25.19
N ILE A 20 -0.44 4.20 24.00
CA ILE A 20 -1.53 3.84 23.11
C ILE A 20 -1.16 2.61 22.30
N TRP A 21 -1.88 1.52 22.54
CA TRP A 21 -1.68 0.27 21.82
C TRP A 21 -2.60 0.18 20.61
N THR A 22 -2.00 0.08 19.42
CA THR A 22 -2.69 -0.27 18.19
C THR A 22 -1.98 -1.45 17.52
N ALA A 23 -2.72 -2.29 16.81
CA ALA A 23 -2.19 -3.49 16.17
C ALA A 23 -2.87 -3.76 14.84
N ASP A 24 -2.08 -4.22 13.87
CA ASP A 24 -2.59 -4.86 12.67
C ASP A 24 -2.94 -6.32 13.00
N ILE A 25 -4.24 -6.59 13.11
CA ILE A 25 -4.78 -7.91 13.48
C ILE A 25 -5.54 -8.58 12.34
N ASP A 26 -5.57 -8.01 11.13
CA ASP A 26 -6.34 -8.56 10.00
C ASP A 26 -5.85 -9.97 9.61
N TYR A 27 -4.53 -10.18 9.60
CA TYR A 27 -3.94 -11.51 9.34
C TYR A 27 -4.31 -12.54 10.41
N TRP A 28 -4.32 -12.13 11.69
CA TRP A 28 -4.70 -12.98 12.80
C TRP A 28 -6.19 -13.35 12.74
N ILE A 29 -7.07 -12.37 12.44
CA ILE A 29 -8.50 -12.59 12.22
C ILE A 29 -8.71 -13.61 11.10
N ASN A 30 -8.04 -13.42 9.96
CA ASN A 30 -8.15 -14.33 8.82
C ASN A 30 -7.70 -15.75 9.19
N GLY A 31 -6.60 -15.89 9.93
CA GLY A 31 -6.13 -17.19 10.44
C GLY A 31 -7.15 -17.86 11.37
N LYS A 32 -7.72 -17.11 12.30
CA LYS A 32 -8.75 -17.64 13.22
C LYS A 32 -10.01 -18.08 12.49
N VAL A 33 -10.49 -17.28 11.54
CA VAL A 33 -11.68 -17.62 10.74
C VAL A 33 -11.40 -18.84 9.87
N LEU A 34 -10.24 -18.90 9.20
CA LEU A 34 -9.86 -20.04 8.36
C LEU A 34 -9.75 -21.35 9.17
N ALA A 35 -9.24 -21.28 10.40
CA ALA A 35 -9.17 -22.40 11.33
C ALA A 35 -10.55 -22.82 11.92
N GLY A 36 -11.62 -22.06 11.64
CA GLY A 36 -12.94 -22.28 12.24
C GLY A 36 -13.03 -21.89 13.71
N GLU A 37 -12.04 -21.19 14.24
CA GLU A 37 -11.96 -20.71 15.63
C GLU A 37 -12.44 -19.26 15.78
N GLY A 38 -12.51 -18.51 14.68
CA GLY A 38 -12.87 -17.10 14.65
C GLY A 38 -14.32 -16.84 14.26
N ASN A 39 -14.84 -15.67 14.65
CA ASN A 39 -16.16 -15.23 14.22
C ASN A 39 -16.05 -14.53 12.86
N SER A 40 -16.81 -14.99 11.86
CA SER A 40 -16.81 -14.37 10.52
C SER A 40 -17.26 -12.91 10.53
N LYS A 41 -17.98 -12.45 11.57
CA LYS A 41 -18.30 -11.03 11.77
C LYS A 41 -17.05 -10.16 11.94
N TRP A 42 -15.94 -10.69 12.44
CA TRP A 42 -14.69 -9.93 12.57
C TRP A 42 -14.11 -9.49 11.22
N GLN A 43 -14.57 -10.07 10.11
CA GLN A 43 -14.19 -9.67 8.75
C GLN A 43 -15.12 -8.60 8.15
N THR A 44 -16.09 -8.09 8.92
CA THR A 44 -16.79 -6.85 8.61
C THR A 44 -16.11 -5.70 9.34
N GLU A 45 -16.22 -4.49 8.81
CA GLU A 45 -15.58 -3.33 9.41
C GLU A 45 -16.12 -3.04 10.82
N GLU A 46 -17.44 -3.08 11.00
CA GLU A 46 -18.07 -2.92 12.32
C GLU A 46 -17.63 -4.03 13.30
N GLY A 47 -17.57 -5.29 12.86
CA GLY A 47 -17.14 -6.39 13.72
C GLY A 47 -15.64 -6.36 14.05
N TYR A 48 -14.81 -5.83 13.15
CA TYR A 48 -13.40 -5.52 13.44
C TYR A 48 -13.28 -4.44 14.53
N LEU A 49 -14.07 -3.37 14.43
CA LEU A 49 -14.07 -2.28 15.40
C LEU A 49 -14.54 -2.75 16.79
N GLU A 50 -15.62 -3.54 16.84
CA GLU A 50 -16.09 -4.19 18.07
C GLU A 50 -15.00 -5.07 18.70
N LEU A 51 -14.34 -5.90 17.89
CA LEU A 51 -13.25 -6.75 18.36
C LEU A 51 -12.06 -5.94 18.91
N CYS A 52 -11.71 -4.82 18.29
CA CYS A 52 -10.67 -3.93 18.81
C CYS A 52 -11.01 -3.41 20.20
N ILE A 53 -12.26 -3.02 20.44
CA ILE A 53 -12.72 -2.59 21.78
C ILE A 53 -12.60 -3.74 22.79
N ASP A 54 -13.06 -4.94 22.44
CA ASP A 54 -12.98 -6.12 23.31
C ASP A 54 -11.53 -6.47 23.68
N LEU A 55 -10.61 -6.33 22.73
CA LEU A 55 -9.17 -6.58 22.91
C LEU A 55 -8.42 -5.39 23.53
N LYS A 56 -9.10 -4.25 23.76
CA LYS A 56 -8.51 -2.99 24.23
C LYS A 56 -7.38 -2.48 23.34
N ILE A 57 -7.58 -2.60 22.03
CA ILE A 57 -6.71 -2.09 20.97
C ILE A 57 -7.37 -0.86 20.39
N MET A 58 -6.62 0.23 20.20
CA MET A 58 -7.12 1.37 19.45
C MET A 58 -7.24 0.98 17.97
N PRO A 59 -8.43 1.09 17.36
CA PRO A 59 -8.60 0.77 15.95
C PRO A 59 -7.80 1.72 15.05
N TYR A 60 -6.94 1.16 14.19
CA TYR A 60 -6.15 1.93 13.23
C TYR A 60 -6.03 1.23 11.87
N TYR A 61 -5.52 0.00 11.85
CA TYR A 61 -5.29 -0.77 10.62
C TYR A 61 -6.49 -1.64 10.23
N TYR A 62 -7.17 -1.28 9.14
CA TYR A 62 -8.17 -2.13 8.52
C TYR A 62 -8.03 -2.09 7.01
N TYR A 63 -7.71 -3.24 6.42
CA TYR A 63 -7.56 -3.38 4.97
C TYR A 63 -8.91 -3.67 4.28
N GLY A 64 -9.86 -4.23 5.03
CA GLY A 64 -11.11 -4.75 4.47
C GLY A 64 -10.93 -6.07 3.75
N ARG A 65 -12.05 -6.71 3.41
CA ARG A 65 -12.06 -8.08 2.85
C ARG A 65 -11.33 -8.21 1.51
N ASP A 66 -11.25 -7.14 0.75
CA ASP A 66 -10.60 -7.07 -0.56
C ASP A 66 -9.29 -6.29 -0.54
N PHE A 67 -8.80 -5.93 0.66
CA PHE A 67 -7.64 -5.06 0.87
C PHE A 67 -7.73 -3.69 0.20
N THR A 68 -8.91 -3.27 -0.28
CA THR A 68 -9.02 -2.02 -1.03
C THR A 68 -9.14 -0.81 -0.13
N SER A 69 -9.70 -0.96 1.07
CA SER A 69 -10.07 0.16 1.95
C SER A 69 -8.88 0.97 2.48
N PHE A 70 -7.66 0.45 2.34
CA PHE A 70 -6.43 1.10 2.81
C PHE A 70 -5.72 1.90 1.71
N TRP A 71 -5.77 1.47 0.44
CA TRP A 71 -4.97 2.06 -0.64
C TRP A 71 -5.70 3.19 -1.36
N LEU A 72 -5.06 4.36 -1.45
CA LEU A 72 -5.68 5.56 -2.03
C LEU A 72 -5.45 5.78 -3.52
N ALA A 73 -4.80 4.83 -4.19
CA ALA A 73 -4.50 4.89 -5.60
C ALA A 73 -4.87 3.59 -6.30
N ARG A 74 -5.43 3.70 -7.51
CA ARG A 74 -5.62 2.57 -8.41
C ARG A 74 -4.98 2.87 -9.76
N PRO A 75 -4.31 1.90 -10.38
CA PRO A 75 -3.79 2.05 -11.73
C PRO A 75 -4.94 1.99 -12.75
N VAL A 76 -4.86 2.84 -13.77
CA VAL A 76 -5.70 2.80 -14.96
C VAL A 76 -4.77 2.82 -16.16
N TYR A 77 -4.91 1.84 -17.05
CA TYR A 77 -4.14 1.77 -18.28
C TYR A 77 -5.00 2.26 -19.46
N ASP A 78 -4.35 2.79 -20.49
CA ASP A 78 -5.03 3.13 -21.74
C ASP A 78 -5.34 1.88 -22.60
N ASP A 79 -5.88 2.10 -23.79
CA ASP A 79 -6.32 1.02 -24.70
C ASP A 79 -5.17 0.24 -25.35
N THR A 80 -3.92 0.64 -25.14
CA THR A 80 -2.74 -0.07 -25.65
C THR A 80 -2.29 -1.21 -24.73
N VAL A 81 -2.85 -1.29 -23.52
CA VAL A 81 -2.50 -2.30 -22.51
C VAL A 81 -3.73 -3.14 -22.17
N GLU A 82 -3.61 -4.45 -22.39
CA GLU A 82 -4.61 -5.42 -21.93
C GLU A 82 -4.14 -6.05 -20.63
N VAL A 83 -5.02 -6.09 -19.62
CA VAL A 83 -4.75 -6.70 -18.32
C VAL A 83 -5.69 -7.88 -18.11
N GLU A 84 -5.11 -9.06 -17.92
CA GLU A 84 -5.84 -10.28 -17.63
C GLU A 84 -5.48 -10.81 -16.24
N SER A 85 -6.46 -11.36 -15.54
CA SER A 85 -6.27 -11.97 -14.22
C SER A 85 -6.90 -13.35 -14.19
N TYR A 86 -6.12 -14.35 -13.77
CA TYR A 86 -6.51 -15.74 -13.70
C TYR A 86 -6.32 -16.26 -12.29
N LYS A 87 -7.32 -16.99 -11.76
CA LYS A 87 -7.20 -17.69 -10.49
C LYS A 87 -7.18 -19.19 -10.73
N ASN A 88 -6.13 -19.86 -10.23
CA ASN A 88 -5.98 -21.31 -10.29
C ASN A 88 -5.68 -21.84 -8.88
N GLY A 89 -6.71 -22.35 -8.20
CA GLY A 89 -6.60 -22.76 -6.80
C GLY A 89 -6.25 -21.57 -5.89
N LEU A 90 -5.11 -21.67 -5.21
CA LEU A 90 -4.57 -20.62 -4.33
C LEU A 90 -3.71 -19.60 -5.08
N SER A 91 -3.39 -19.85 -6.35
CA SER A 91 -2.57 -18.95 -7.16
C SER A 91 -3.44 -17.96 -7.94
N THR A 92 -2.97 -16.72 -8.02
CA THR A 92 -3.50 -15.67 -8.88
C THR A 92 -2.39 -15.19 -9.80
N THR A 93 -2.63 -15.21 -11.11
CA THR A 93 -1.70 -14.71 -12.13
C THR A 93 -2.29 -13.47 -12.76
N ILE A 94 -1.49 -12.40 -12.87
CA ILE A 94 -1.86 -11.20 -13.63
C ILE A 94 -0.90 -11.09 -14.82
N ILE A 95 -1.46 -10.87 -16.01
CA ILE A 95 -0.72 -10.71 -17.26
C ILE A 95 -1.02 -9.32 -17.82
N TRP A 96 0.04 -8.58 -18.14
CA TRP A 96 -0.03 -7.33 -18.89
C TRP A 96 0.48 -7.58 -20.30
N LYS A 97 -0.37 -7.34 -21.30
CA LYS A 97 -0.03 -7.44 -22.71
C LYS A 97 0.12 -6.05 -23.29
N THR A 98 1.24 -5.82 -23.97
CA THR A 98 1.59 -4.55 -24.61
C THR A 98 2.07 -4.82 -26.04
N PRO A 99 2.18 -3.79 -26.90
CA PRO A 99 2.79 -3.94 -28.22
C PRO A 99 4.25 -4.41 -28.19
N LEU A 100 4.97 -4.21 -27.07
CA LEU A 100 6.36 -4.65 -26.91
C LEU A 100 6.50 -6.11 -26.43
N GLY A 101 5.38 -6.72 -26.01
CA GLY A 101 5.34 -8.07 -25.45
C GLY A 101 4.51 -8.12 -24.17
N GLU A 102 4.63 -9.23 -23.45
CA GLU A 102 3.91 -9.50 -22.22
C GLU A 102 4.84 -9.67 -21.02
N ILE A 103 4.37 -9.20 -19.86
CA ILE A 103 4.95 -9.51 -18.55
C ILE A 103 3.85 -10.05 -17.64
N SER A 104 4.23 -10.86 -16.66
CA SER A 104 3.25 -11.45 -15.73
C SER A 104 3.82 -11.68 -14.35
N GLN A 105 2.97 -11.48 -13.36
CA GLN A 105 3.25 -11.83 -11.97
C GLN A 105 2.35 -12.96 -11.51
N GLU A 106 2.79 -13.66 -10.47
CA GLU A 106 1.99 -14.67 -9.78
C GLU A 106 2.09 -14.46 -8.26
N THR A 107 0.93 -14.47 -7.60
CA THR A 107 0.81 -14.56 -6.15
C THR A 107 0.18 -15.89 -5.76
N VAL A 108 0.53 -16.39 -4.58
CA VAL A 108 -0.04 -17.60 -3.98
C VAL A 108 -0.52 -17.25 -2.59
N PHE A 109 -1.78 -17.59 -2.30
CA PHE A 109 -2.30 -17.52 -0.94
C PHE A 109 -1.67 -18.60 -0.07
N MET A 110 -1.02 -18.18 1.00
CA MET A 110 -0.35 -19.04 1.97
C MET A 110 -1.29 -19.26 3.15
N GLU A 111 -1.94 -20.42 3.20
CA GLU A 111 -2.97 -20.73 4.22
C GLU A 111 -2.42 -20.62 5.66
N VAL A 112 -1.16 -21.02 5.88
CA VAL A 112 -0.53 -21.00 7.21
C VAL A 112 -0.37 -19.58 7.76
N SER A 113 0.02 -18.63 6.92
CA SER A 113 0.20 -17.22 7.32
C SER A 113 -1.00 -16.34 6.99
N CYS A 114 -2.00 -16.89 6.29
CA CYS A 114 -3.16 -16.16 5.77
C CYS A 114 -2.78 -14.90 4.98
N SER A 115 -1.73 -15.00 4.17
CA SER A 115 -1.16 -13.90 3.40
C SER A 115 -0.87 -14.29 1.95
N GLU A 116 -0.66 -13.31 1.08
CA GLU A 116 -0.26 -13.56 -0.31
C GLU A 116 1.27 -13.42 -0.49
N ALA A 117 1.91 -14.49 -0.96
CA ALA A 117 3.31 -14.48 -1.33
C ALA A 117 3.47 -14.32 -2.84
N ARG A 118 4.46 -13.55 -3.29
CA ARG A 118 4.81 -13.47 -4.73
C ARG A 118 5.64 -14.70 -5.08
N SER A 119 5.12 -15.59 -5.92
CA SER A 119 5.85 -16.73 -6.47
C SER A 119 6.59 -16.38 -7.76
N LYS A 120 6.12 -15.36 -8.48
CA LYS A 120 6.77 -14.82 -9.69
C LYS A 120 6.61 -13.29 -9.74
N TYR A 121 7.71 -12.61 -10.01
CA TYR A 121 7.75 -11.17 -10.29
C TYR A 121 7.65 -10.90 -11.79
N ALA A 122 7.03 -9.77 -12.17
CA ALA A 122 6.81 -9.39 -13.56
C ALA A 122 8.07 -8.88 -14.26
N VAL A 123 9.04 -8.37 -13.50
CA VAL A 123 10.25 -7.72 -14.03
C VAL A 123 11.49 -8.38 -13.46
N THR A 124 12.13 -9.23 -14.25
CA THR A 124 13.29 -10.03 -13.83
C THR A 124 14.53 -9.79 -14.69
N ASN A 125 14.36 -9.20 -15.88
CA ASN A 125 15.42 -8.98 -16.84
C ASN A 125 15.19 -7.70 -17.66
N ARG A 126 16.16 -7.36 -18.51
CA ARG A 126 16.15 -6.12 -19.30
C ARG A 126 14.94 -6.00 -20.24
N LYS A 127 14.57 -7.07 -20.93
CA LYS A 127 13.44 -7.04 -21.88
C LYS A 127 12.14 -6.73 -21.15
N GLU A 128 11.94 -7.36 -19.99
CA GLU A 128 10.77 -7.13 -19.14
C GLU A 128 10.78 -5.72 -18.53
N LEU A 129 11.96 -5.15 -18.23
CA LEU A 129 12.10 -3.76 -17.79
C LEU A 129 11.66 -2.77 -18.87
N ASP A 130 11.99 -3.02 -20.15
CA ASP A 130 11.54 -2.18 -21.26
C ASP A 130 10.01 -2.26 -21.45
N ILE A 131 9.40 -3.44 -21.26
CA ILE A 131 7.93 -3.61 -21.26
C ILE A 131 7.31 -2.88 -20.05
N PHE A 132 7.93 -3.00 -18.87
CA PHE A 132 7.48 -2.31 -17.66
C PHE A 132 7.50 -0.79 -17.83
N ARG A 133 8.55 -0.24 -18.45
CA ARG A 133 8.60 1.18 -18.78
C ARG A 133 7.41 1.60 -19.64
N PHE A 134 7.14 0.88 -20.72
CA PHE A 134 5.97 1.15 -21.57
C PHE A 134 4.68 1.10 -20.74
N LEU A 135 4.55 0.09 -19.88
CA LEU A 135 3.40 -0.03 -18.99
C LEU A 135 3.22 1.20 -18.09
N ILE A 136 4.31 1.75 -17.52
CA ILE A 136 4.25 2.97 -16.71
C ILE A 136 3.89 4.19 -17.56
N GLU A 137 4.48 4.34 -18.75
CA GLU A 137 4.19 5.46 -19.68
C GLU A 137 2.71 5.49 -20.09
N HIS A 138 2.07 4.32 -20.17
CA HIS A 138 0.66 4.13 -20.55
C HIS A 138 -0.29 3.89 -19.37
N ARG A 139 0.14 4.30 -18.15
CA ARG A 139 -0.63 4.19 -16.91
C ARG A 139 -0.87 5.56 -16.29
N GLU A 140 -2.06 5.73 -15.74
CA GLU A 140 -2.38 6.81 -14.80
C GLU A 140 -2.73 6.23 -13.44
N LEU A 141 -2.26 6.86 -12.35
CA LEU A 141 -2.80 6.58 -11.02
C LEU A 141 -4.00 7.50 -10.76
N LYS A 142 -5.15 6.89 -10.49
CA LYS A 142 -6.37 7.61 -10.09
C LYS A 142 -6.56 7.48 -8.58
N PRO A 143 -7.00 8.56 -7.89
CA PRO A 143 -7.47 8.44 -6.52
C PRO A 143 -8.53 7.34 -6.39
N SER A 144 -8.49 6.59 -5.29
CA SER A 144 -9.46 5.55 -4.96
C SER A 144 -9.77 5.59 -3.46
N GLN A 145 -10.96 5.17 -3.06
CA GLN A 145 -11.41 5.11 -1.67
C GLN A 145 -11.40 6.45 -0.90
N VAL A 146 -11.31 7.58 -1.61
CA VAL A 146 -11.25 8.92 -1.01
C VAL A 146 -12.64 9.47 -0.72
N GLU A 147 -13.65 9.12 -1.52
CA GLU A 147 -14.99 9.71 -1.45
C GLU A 147 -15.75 9.31 -0.18
N ASN A 148 -15.53 8.08 0.32
CA ASN A 148 -16.22 7.55 1.50
C ASN A 148 -15.45 7.77 2.80
N TYR A 149 -14.27 8.39 2.76
CA TYR A 149 -13.39 8.48 3.92
C TYR A 149 -14.04 9.26 5.08
N SER A 150 -14.70 10.38 4.82
CA SER A 150 -15.35 11.17 5.88
C SER A 150 -16.46 10.39 6.59
N VAL A 151 -17.28 9.65 5.83
CA VAL A 151 -18.33 8.79 6.40
C VAL A 151 -17.71 7.66 7.24
N ARG A 152 -16.62 7.08 6.75
CA ARG A 152 -15.86 6.06 7.47
C ARG A 152 -15.25 6.62 8.75
N LEU A 153 -14.70 7.83 8.72
CA LEU A 153 -14.15 8.51 9.89
C LEU A 153 -15.22 8.75 10.97
N GLU A 154 -16.44 9.15 10.60
CA GLU A 154 -17.57 9.28 11.54
C GLU A 154 -17.97 7.95 12.19
N MET A 155 -17.88 6.84 11.45
CA MET A 155 -18.11 5.52 12.03
C MET A 155 -17.02 5.15 13.03
N TRP A 156 -15.75 5.34 12.66
CA TRP A 156 -14.59 5.02 13.50
C TRP A 156 -14.49 5.89 14.75
N ASP A 157 -14.99 7.13 14.68
CA ASP A 157 -15.12 8.04 15.83
C ASP A 157 -15.89 7.41 16.99
N LYS A 158 -16.94 6.63 16.70
CA LYS A 158 -17.75 5.93 17.70
C LYS A 158 -16.98 4.87 18.48
N TYR A 159 -15.87 4.39 17.91
CA TYR A 159 -14.99 3.38 18.48
C TYR A 159 -13.64 3.97 18.90
N ASP A 160 -13.53 5.30 18.93
CA ASP A 160 -12.31 6.01 19.31
C ASP A 160 -11.08 5.56 18.50
N GLY A 161 -11.28 5.35 17.19
CA GLY A 161 -10.26 4.93 16.24
C GLY A 161 -10.04 5.93 15.11
N VAL A 162 -9.06 5.63 14.25
CA VAL A 162 -8.76 6.39 13.02
C VAL A 162 -8.63 5.40 11.86
N PRO A 163 -9.45 5.50 10.79
CA PRO A 163 -9.29 4.61 9.65
C PRO A 163 -7.99 4.96 8.94
N ALA A 164 -7.00 4.06 9.00
CA ALA A 164 -5.75 4.24 8.29
C ALA A 164 -5.99 4.19 6.77
N ILE A 165 -5.33 5.10 6.08
CA ILE A 165 -5.27 5.17 4.62
C ILE A 165 -3.84 5.40 4.20
N ALA A 166 -3.47 4.86 3.04
CA ALA A 166 -2.11 4.80 2.58
C ALA A 166 -1.93 5.38 1.19
N MET A 167 -0.85 6.14 1.07
CA MET A 167 -0.28 6.50 -0.22
C MET A 167 0.16 5.25 -0.99
N PRO A 168 0.16 5.30 -2.34
CA PRO A 168 0.95 4.35 -3.11
C PRO A 168 2.42 4.36 -2.62
N ARG A 169 3.06 3.20 -2.69
CA ARG A 169 4.48 3.06 -2.40
C ARG A 169 5.30 4.01 -3.26
N SER A 170 6.37 4.54 -2.70
CA SER A 170 7.40 5.26 -3.43
C SER A 170 7.99 4.38 -4.55
N PRO A 171 8.53 4.97 -5.62
CA PRO A 171 8.91 4.21 -6.81
C PRO A 171 9.84 3.03 -6.55
N LEU A 172 10.89 3.21 -5.74
CA LEU A 172 11.82 2.14 -5.40
C LEU A 172 11.13 1.01 -4.61
N SER A 173 10.30 1.38 -3.63
CA SER A 173 9.55 0.43 -2.82
C SER A 173 8.54 -0.36 -3.66
N ALA A 174 7.75 0.32 -4.49
CA ALA A 174 6.83 -0.30 -5.43
C ALA A 174 7.59 -1.26 -6.36
N PHE A 175 8.72 -0.82 -6.92
CA PHE A 175 9.53 -1.64 -7.81
C PHE A 175 10.03 -2.93 -7.12
N PHE A 176 10.55 -2.84 -5.89
CA PHE A 176 11.04 -4.02 -5.17
C PHE A 176 9.92 -4.95 -4.70
N TYR A 177 8.79 -4.44 -4.19
CA TYR A 177 7.78 -5.29 -3.55
C TYR A 177 6.62 -5.71 -4.47
N GLU A 178 6.42 -5.00 -5.57
CA GLU A 178 5.31 -5.25 -6.50
C GLU A 178 5.79 -5.77 -7.85
N TRP A 179 6.93 -5.28 -8.36
CA TRP A 179 7.30 -5.53 -9.76
C TRP A 179 8.45 -6.51 -9.97
N ALA A 180 9.55 -6.36 -9.22
CA ALA A 180 10.80 -7.05 -9.52
C ALA A 180 11.24 -8.04 -8.42
N GLY A 181 10.83 -7.82 -7.18
CA GLY A 181 11.47 -8.47 -6.04
C GLY A 181 12.82 -7.82 -5.73
N ILE A 182 13.28 -7.98 -4.49
CA ILE A 182 14.54 -7.35 -4.03
C ILE A 182 15.74 -7.80 -4.88
N MET A 183 15.89 -9.11 -5.12
CA MET A 183 17.07 -9.63 -5.83
C MET A 183 17.14 -9.12 -7.27
N ASN A 184 16.09 -9.31 -8.08
CA ASN A 184 16.12 -8.84 -9.46
C ASN A 184 16.16 -7.30 -9.50
N GLY A 185 15.45 -6.63 -8.59
CA GLY A 185 15.44 -5.18 -8.50
C GLY A 185 16.84 -4.60 -8.28
N VAL A 186 17.63 -5.19 -7.38
CA VAL A 186 19.02 -4.76 -7.14
C VAL A 186 19.91 -4.99 -8.37
N TYR A 187 19.82 -6.15 -9.04
CA TYR A 187 20.59 -6.39 -10.26
C TYR A 187 20.21 -5.41 -11.39
N LEU A 188 18.92 -5.19 -11.60
CA LEU A 188 18.43 -4.24 -12.61
C LEU A 188 18.84 -2.80 -12.30
N LEU A 189 18.82 -2.40 -11.02
CA LEU A 189 19.25 -1.08 -10.58
C LEU A 189 20.74 -0.85 -10.80
N ASN A 190 21.56 -1.87 -10.55
CA ASN A 190 23.00 -1.81 -10.79
C ASN A 190 23.34 -1.80 -12.29
N ASP A 191 22.67 -2.63 -13.08
CA ASP A 191 23.01 -2.83 -14.48
C ASP A 191 22.40 -1.75 -15.40
N TYR A 192 21.25 -1.18 -15.01
CA TYR A 192 20.49 -0.22 -15.80
C TYR A 192 19.95 0.99 -14.98
N PRO A 193 20.80 1.69 -14.20
CA PRO A 193 20.35 2.73 -13.27
C PRO A 193 19.57 3.86 -13.96
N ALA A 194 20.10 4.41 -15.06
CA ALA A 194 19.45 5.50 -15.79
C ALA A 194 18.08 5.10 -16.40
N ALA A 195 17.87 3.82 -16.71
CA ALA A 195 16.58 3.36 -17.20
C ALA A 195 15.54 3.35 -16.07
N LEU A 196 15.95 2.95 -14.85
CA LEU A 196 15.07 2.92 -13.68
C LEU A 196 14.80 4.31 -13.12
N GLU A 197 15.78 5.20 -13.10
CA GLU A 197 15.58 6.61 -12.71
C GLU A 197 14.47 7.26 -13.54
N GLY A 198 14.51 7.12 -14.87
CA GLY A 198 13.45 7.65 -15.73
C GLY A 198 12.07 7.03 -15.48
N ILE A 199 12.02 5.74 -15.10
CA ILE A 199 10.76 5.10 -14.70
C ILE A 199 10.27 5.64 -13.35
N PHE A 200 11.18 5.84 -12.39
CA PHE A 200 10.83 6.36 -11.07
C PHE A 200 10.33 7.80 -11.12
N ASP A 201 10.89 8.63 -12.01
CA ASP A 201 10.37 9.97 -12.27
C ASP A 201 8.92 9.93 -12.79
N LEU A 202 8.64 9.05 -13.78
CA LEU A 202 7.26 8.85 -14.27
C LEU A 202 6.31 8.38 -13.15
N MET A 203 6.76 7.46 -12.29
CA MET A 203 5.95 6.98 -11.17
C MET A 203 5.66 8.09 -10.16
N ASN A 204 6.65 8.92 -9.83
CA ASN A 204 6.48 10.08 -8.95
C ASN A 204 5.44 11.07 -9.52
N ASP A 205 5.52 11.36 -10.82
CA ASP A 205 4.60 12.30 -11.48
C ASP A 205 3.15 11.79 -11.45
N GLN A 206 2.95 10.48 -11.58
CA GLN A 206 1.61 9.87 -11.53
C GLN A 206 0.96 9.97 -10.15
N GLU A 207 1.70 10.17 -9.07
CA GLU A 207 1.14 10.30 -7.72
C GLU A 207 0.54 11.68 -7.45
N ILE A 208 0.95 12.70 -8.19
CA ILE A 208 0.48 14.09 -8.03
C ILE A 208 -1.05 14.21 -7.89
N PRO A 209 -1.89 13.63 -8.78
CA PRO A 209 -3.35 13.68 -8.63
C PRO A 209 -3.86 13.02 -7.35
N VAL A 210 -3.19 11.97 -6.87
CA VAL A 210 -3.54 11.26 -5.61
C VAL A 210 -3.23 12.15 -4.41
N ILE A 211 -2.01 12.73 -4.37
CA ILE A 211 -1.60 13.64 -3.28
C ILE A 211 -2.54 14.84 -3.22
N LYS A 212 -2.86 15.44 -4.37
CA LYS A 212 -3.80 16.56 -4.43
C LYS A 212 -5.14 16.17 -3.80
N LYS A 213 -5.65 14.98 -4.10
CA LYS A 213 -6.94 14.54 -3.58
C LYS A 213 -6.91 14.28 -2.08
N ILE A 214 -5.80 13.77 -1.57
CA ILE A 214 -5.57 13.61 -0.13
C ILE A 214 -5.48 14.97 0.56
N CYS A 215 -4.85 15.95 -0.07
CA CYS A 215 -4.81 17.31 0.43
C CYS A 215 -6.23 17.91 0.58
N GLU A 216 -7.06 17.74 -0.44
CA GLU A 216 -8.47 18.15 -0.39
C GLU A 216 -9.26 17.43 0.72
N LEU A 217 -8.96 16.15 0.97
CA LEU A 217 -9.62 15.35 2.01
C LEU A 217 -9.16 15.74 3.42
N SER A 218 -7.91 16.16 3.58
CA SER A 218 -7.30 16.56 4.86
C SER A 218 -7.50 15.52 5.98
N PRO A 219 -7.12 14.24 5.75
CA PRO A 219 -7.26 13.23 6.79
C PRO A 219 -6.32 13.53 7.97
N PRO A 220 -6.66 13.11 9.20
CA PRO A 220 -5.80 13.35 10.37
C PRO A 220 -4.45 12.63 10.27
N LEU A 221 -4.38 11.52 9.52
CA LEU A 221 -3.15 10.76 9.30
C LEU A 221 -3.12 10.19 7.88
N VAL A 222 -1.90 10.12 7.32
CA VAL A 222 -1.64 9.47 6.04
C VAL A 222 -0.46 8.52 6.22
N HIS A 223 -0.66 7.25 5.84
CA HIS A 223 0.35 6.22 5.98
C HIS A 223 1.25 6.13 4.73
N PHE A 224 2.57 6.06 4.94
CA PHE A 224 3.56 5.80 3.90
C PHE A 224 3.93 4.31 3.93
N ALA A 225 3.23 3.50 3.14
CA ALA A 225 3.31 2.03 3.21
C ALA A 225 4.51 1.44 2.45
N ASP A 226 5.67 2.09 2.56
CA ASP A 226 6.88 1.76 1.80
C ASP A 226 7.57 0.46 2.23
N ASN A 227 7.14 -0.14 3.35
CA ASN A 227 7.73 -1.37 3.88
C ASN A 227 9.27 -1.31 3.94
N MET A 228 9.81 -0.14 4.31
CA MET A 228 11.24 0.08 4.31
C MET A 228 11.93 -0.86 5.31
N SER A 229 12.96 -1.57 4.85
CA SER A 229 13.89 -2.28 5.71
C SER A 229 15.28 -1.67 5.62
N GLY A 230 15.91 -1.46 6.77
CA GLY A 230 17.29 -0.99 6.86
C GLY A 230 18.30 -1.92 6.18
N ASP A 231 17.97 -3.21 6.06
CA ASP A 231 18.85 -4.21 5.46
C ASP A 231 18.96 -4.10 3.93
N VAL A 232 17.96 -3.47 3.29
CA VAL A 232 17.84 -3.43 1.83
C VAL A 232 17.82 -2.01 1.29
N MET A 233 17.07 -1.11 1.95
CA MET A 233 16.76 0.21 1.41
C MET A 233 17.75 1.30 1.85
N SER A 234 18.49 1.12 2.95
CA SER A 234 19.35 2.19 3.50
C SER A 234 20.38 2.71 2.50
N GLY A 235 20.98 1.82 1.71
CA GLY A 235 22.00 2.19 0.72
C GLY A 235 21.46 3.01 -0.46
N TYR A 236 20.14 3.02 -0.66
CA TYR A 236 19.49 3.70 -1.77
C TYR A 236 18.66 4.91 -1.33
N TYR A 237 18.44 5.09 -0.02
CA TYR A 237 17.46 6.05 0.49
C TYR A 237 17.77 7.48 0.03
N HIS A 238 19.00 7.95 0.24
CA HIS A 238 19.41 9.31 -0.08
C HIS A 238 19.23 9.63 -1.57
N ASP A 239 19.63 8.70 -2.44
CA ASP A 239 19.67 8.95 -3.88
C ASP A 239 18.31 8.73 -4.57
N LEU A 240 17.51 7.76 -4.09
CA LEU A 240 16.31 7.31 -4.81
C LEU A 240 14.99 7.53 -4.08
N MET A 241 14.99 7.86 -2.78
CA MET A 241 13.77 7.95 -1.98
C MET A 241 13.60 9.29 -1.25
N GLU A 242 14.69 9.87 -0.75
CA GLU A 242 14.66 11.02 0.16
C GLU A 242 13.92 12.23 -0.45
N GLU A 243 14.29 12.62 -1.67
CA GLU A 243 13.65 13.77 -2.33
C GLU A 243 12.18 13.50 -2.66
N GLY A 244 11.82 12.27 -3.02
CA GLY A 244 10.42 11.86 -3.20
C GLY A 244 9.61 11.99 -1.90
N HIS A 245 10.15 11.49 -0.79
CA HIS A 245 9.53 11.63 0.53
C HIS A 245 9.41 13.10 0.96
N LYS A 246 10.46 13.92 0.79
CA LYS A 246 10.40 15.35 1.09
C LYS A 246 9.32 16.05 0.28
N ARG A 247 9.19 15.76 -1.03
CA ARG A 247 8.14 16.34 -1.87
C ARG A 247 6.74 15.98 -1.36
N ARG A 248 6.51 14.69 -1.06
CA ARG A 248 5.24 14.21 -0.50
C ARG A 248 4.92 14.91 0.83
N LEU A 249 5.87 14.95 1.77
CA LEU A 249 5.71 15.60 3.07
C LEU A 249 5.46 17.10 2.93
N GLN A 250 6.19 17.80 2.05
CA GLN A 250 5.98 19.23 1.81
C GLN A 250 4.59 19.54 1.25
N GLN A 251 4.02 18.66 0.43
CA GLN A 251 2.67 18.81 -0.10
C GLN A 251 1.63 18.53 0.99
N LEU A 252 1.81 17.48 1.79
CA LEU A 252 0.89 17.12 2.87
C LEU A 252 0.92 18.15 4.02
N ASN A 253 2.09 18.65 4.43
CA ASN A 253 2.20 19.63 5.53
C ASN A 253 1.64 21.01 5.17
N ARG A 254 1.32 21.29 3.90
CA ARG A 254 0.61 22.53 3.52
C ARG A 254 -0.86 22.52 3.93
N ILE A 255 -1.38 21.37 4.32
CA ILE A 255 -2.79 21.19 4.72
C ILE A 255 -3.02 21.65 6.18
N GLY A 256 -1.96 21.81 6.98
CA GLY A 256 -2.03 22.21 8.39
C GLY A 256 -1.29 21.24 9.27
#